data_AF-A0A8S2ZGQ8-F1
#
_entry.id   AF-A0A8S2ZGQ8-F1
#
_cell.length_a   1.000
_cell.length_b   1.000
_cell.length_c   1.000
_cell.angle_alpha   90.00
_cell.angle_beta   90.00
_cell.angle_gamma   90.00
#
_symmetry.space_group_name_H-M   'P 1'
#
loop_
_entity.id
_entity.type
_entity.pdbx_description
1 polymer ?
#
loop_
_entity_poly.entity_id
_entity_poly.type
_entity_poly.pdbx_seq_one_letter_code
_entity_poly.pdbx_strand_id
1 'polypeptide(L)'
;MMTSSESSSPLSYSSTPSPELIKINSTHKSYHIEIGLTILFLCLTIPSLLFLTLIYHRETTSISPTSTTTTADSSFLKSSFQKNFYRKSLWNYSHARCMDDSIASYYIRLANNNNNNNNNNSYWLIYFDGGWFCYSKESCNLRRLYSPNLMTSNNLNEKNSFIGIFSSFKQYNIIYVPYCSSDLWSGSSNKTHSHGSDIFHAIFDDLKIDKNFQKAKQIIFTGFSAGG
;
A
#
# COMPACT_ATOMS: atom_id res chain seq x y z
N MET A 1 64.97 45.20 22.19
CA MET A 1 65.90 44.25 21.54
C MET A 1 66.14 43.13 22.54
N MET A 2 65.37 42.05 22.42
CA MET A 2 65.68 40.68 22.89
C MET A 2 64.42 39.85 22.66
N THR A 3 64.50 39.08 21.60
CA THR A 3 63.60 38.00 21.20
C THR A 3 63.84 36.79 22.10
N SER A 4 62.79 36.16 22.59
CA SER A 4 62.86 34.76 23.00
C SER A 4 61.57 34.04 22.61
N SER A 5 61.74 33.24 21.57
CA SER A 5 60.85 32.22 21.03
C SER A 5 60.47 31.19 22.08
N GLU A 6 59.18 31.01 22.33
CA GLU A 6 58.67 29.78 22.93
C GLU A 6 58.29 28.80 21.83
N SER A 7 58.97 27.65 21.88
CA SER A 7 58.82 26.55 20.96
C SER A 7 57.50 25.83 21.18
N SER A 8 56.72 25.70 20.12
CA SER A 8 55.61 24.77 20.01
C SER A 8 56.13 23.33 20.08
N SER A 9 55.95 22.68 21.22
CA SER A 9 56.10 21.24 21.38
C SER A 9 55.06 20.50 20.52
N PRO A 10 55.44 19.50 19.70
CA PRO A 10 54.47 18.75 18.91
C PRO A 10 53.63 17.86 19.82
N LEU A 11 52.31 17.93 19.66
CA LEU A 11 51.36 16.99 20.23
C LEU A 11 51.74 15.57 19.79
N SER A 12 52.18 14.76 20.74
CA SER A 12 52.39 13.33 20.56
C SER A 12 51.03 12.69 20.25
N TYR A 13 50.81 12.33 18.98
CA TYR A 13 49.73 11.44 18.59
C TYR A 13 49.98 10.08 19.25
N SER A 14 49.28 9.82 20.35
CA SER A 14 49.15 8.46 20.89
C SER A 14 48.42 7.65 19.83
N SER A 15 49.14 6.73 19.20
CA SER A 15 48.57 5.71 18.33
C SER A 15 47.66 4.82 19.18
N THR A 16 46.36 5.11 19.17
CA THR A 16 45.35 4.16 19.62
C THR A 16 45.52 2.87 18.82
N PRO A 17 45.66 1.70 19.46
CA PRO A 17 45.71 0.45 18.72
C PRO A 17 44.42 0.29 17.93
N SER A 18 44.53 0.00 16.64
CA SER A 18 43.42 -0.43 15.81
C SER A 18 42.65 -1.53 16.55
N PRO A 19 41.31 -1.51 16.58
CA PRO A 19 40.56 -2.61 17.16
C PRO A 19 40.93 -3.87 16.37
N GLU A 20 41.52 -4.85 17.05
CA GLU A 20 41.65 -6.19 16.48
C GLU A 20 40.25 -6.64 16.09
N LEU A 21 40.06 -6.93 14.80
CA LEU A 21 38.91 -7.68 14.35
C LEU A 21 38.94 -9.02 15.08
N ILE A 22 38.05 -9.16 16.07
CA ILE A 22 37.69 -10.46 16.61
C ILE A 22 37.19 -11.27 15.42
N LYS A 23 38.03 -12.17 14.89
CA LYS A 23 37.59 -13.23 14.00
C LYS A 23 36.72 -14.15 14.85
N ILE A 24 35.43 -13.85 14.87
CA ILE A 24 34.42 -14.77 15.37
C ILE A 24 34.48 -15.97 14.46
N ASN A 25 35.00 -17.09 14.97
CA ASN A 25 34.84 -18.40 14.35
C ASN A 25 33.36 -18.75 14.36
N SER A 26 32.62 -18.26 13.37
CA SER A 26 31.23 -18.59 13.12
C SER A 26 31.15 -19.59 11.96
N THR A 27 31.55 -20.83 12.21
CA THR A 27 31.37 -21.91 11.22
C THR A 27 30.44 -23.02 11.69
N HIS A 28 29.77 -22.87 12.84
CA HIS A 28 28.81 -23.90 13.29
C HIS A 28 27.40 -23.41 13.61
N LYS A 29 27.13 -22.09 13.67
CA LYS A 29 25.79 -21.54 13.98
C LYS A 29 24.99 -21.12 12.75
N SER A 30 25.67 -20.79 11.65
CA SER A 30 25.03 -20.36 10.38
C SER A 30 24.26 -21.50 9.69
N TYR A 31 24.81 -22.72 9.71
CA TYR A 31 24.18 -23.88 9.09
C TYR A 31 22.84 -24.24 9.73
N HIS A 32 22.70 -24.13 11.05
CA HIS A 32 21.42 -24.42 11.71
C HIS A 32 20.31 -23.42 11.37
N ILE A 33 20.67 -22.15 11.14
CA ILE A 33 19.71 -21.12 10.75
C ILE A 33 19.29 -21.31 9.29
N GLU A 34 20.23 -21.57 8.39
CA GLU A 34 19.91 -21.84 6.98
C GLU A 34 19.12 -23.15 6.80
N ILE A 35 19.48 -24.21 7.55
CA ILE A 35 18.70 -25.46 7.58
C ILE A 35 17.31 -25.19 8.16
N GLY A 36 17.20 -24.38 9.21
CA GLY A 36 15.91 -24.00 9.79
C GLY A 36 15.02 -23.23 8.82
N LEU A 37 15.58 -22.26 8.09
CA LEU A 37 14.87 -21.48 7.07
C LEU A 37 14.48 -22.32 5.85
N THR A 38 15.35 -23.22 5.40
CA THR A 38 15.04 -24.13 4.28
C THR A 38 13.96 -25.15 4.67
N ILE A 39 14.02 -25.72 5.87
CA ILE A 39 12.96 -26.61 6.39
C ILE A 39 11.64 -25.82 6.52
N LEU A 40 11.65 -24.62 7.07
CA LEU A 40 10.46 -23.78 7.19
C LEU A 40 9.85 -23.46 5.81
N PHE A 41 10.69 -23.11 4.83
CA PHE A 41 10.24 -22.83 3.46
C PHE A 41 9.65 -24.08 2.80
N LEU A 42 10.26 -25.25 2.96
CA LEU A 42 9.72 -26.52 2.47
C LEU A 42 8.39 -26.88 3.14
N CYS A 43 8.29 -26.67 4.46
CA CYS A 43 7.06 -26.90 5.22
C CYS A 43 5.90 -25.96 4.85
N LEU A 44 6.19 -24.77 4.30
CA LEU A 44 5.14 -23.84 3.86
C LEU A 44 4.78 -24.05 2.38
N THR A 45 5.77 -24.33 1.53
CA THR A 45 5.57 -24.44 0.08
C THR A 45 5.00 -25.78 -0.35
N ILE A 46 5.45 -26.90 0.23
CA ILE A 46 4.98 -28.23 -0.16
C ILE A 46 3.49 -28.43 0.16
N PRO A 47 2.97 -28.10 1.37
CA PRO A 47 1.54 -28.23 1.65
C PRO A 47 0.70 -27.26 0.82
N SER A 48 1.19 -26.05 0.55
CA SER A 48 0.48 -25.09 -0.31
C SER A 48 0.38 -25.59 -1.74
N LEU A 49 1.44 -26.19 -2.29
CA LEU A 49 1.44 -26.73 -3.64
C LEU A 49 0.54 -27.97 -3.74
N LEU A 50 0.58 -28.85 -2.73
CA LEU A 50 -0.35 -29.98 -2.64
C LEU A 50 -1.80 -29.54 -2.51
N PHE A 51 -2.08 -28.48 -1.75
CA PHE A 51 -3.43 -27.94 -1.62
C PHE A 51 -3.92 -27.34 -2.93
N LEU A 52 -3.05 -26.60 -3.65
CA LEU A 52 -3.37 -26.06 -4.98
C LEU A 52 -3.58 -27.16 -6.03
N THR A 53 -2.78 -28.23 -6.02
CA THR A 53 -3.00 -29.36 -6.94
C THR A 53 -4.27 -30.12 -6.59
N LEU A 54 -4.65 -30.24 -5.32
CA LEU A 54 -5.93 -30.82 -4.91
C LEU A 54 -7.12 -29.94 -5.33
N ILE A 55 -7.01 -28.60 -5.22
CA ILE A 55 -8.03 -27.68 -5.74
C ILE A 55 -8.16 -27.81 -7.26
N TYR A 56 -7.03 -27.79 -7.98
CA TYR A 56 -7.00 -27.94 -9.43
C TYR A 56 -7.62 -29.28 -9.85
N HIS A 57 -7.26 -30.38 -9.17
CA HIS A 57 -7.82 -31.69 -9.48
C HIS A 57 -9.33 -31.74 -9.20
N ARG A 58 -9.81 -31.09 -8.12
CA ARG A 58 -11.25 -30.97 -7.82
C ARG A 58 -12.00 -30.20 -8.89
N GLU A 59 -11.40 -29.15 -9.46
CA GLU A 59 -12.00 -28.43 -10.59
C GLU A 59 -12.10 -29.32 -11.83
N THR A 60 -11.05 -30.10 -12.15
CA THR A 60 -11.05 -30.98 -13.33
C THR A 60 -12.05 -32.15 -13.25
N THR A 61 -12.39 -32.65 -12.06
CA THR A 61 -13.41 -33.71 -11.90
C THR A 61 -14.84 -33.19 -11.84
N SER A 62 -15.07 -31.87 -11.78
CA SER A 62 -16.40 -31.27 -11.71
C SER A 62 -17.00 -30.84 -13.06
N ILE A 63 -16.24 -30.93 -14.16
CA ILE A 63 -16.71 -30.53 -15.49
C ILE A 63 -17.10 -31.78 -16.28
N SER A 64 -18.36 -32.20 -16.11
CA SER A 64 -19.04 -33.07 -17.07
C SER A 64 -19.87 -32.18 -18.00
N PRO A 65 -19.75 -32.27 -19.34
CA PRO A 65 -20.47 -31.41 -20.25
C PRO A 65 -21.89 -31.96 -20.44
N THR A 66 -22.85 -31.50 -19.64
CA THR A 66 -24.27 -31.60 -20.00
C THR A 66 -24.69 -30.28 -20.62
N SER A 67 -24.72 -30.27 -21.94
CA SER A 67 -25.33 -29.22 -22.75
C SER A 67 -26.83 -29.18 -22.51
N THR A 68 -27.28 -28.21 -21.73
CA THR A 68 -28.66 -27.70 -21.78
C THR A 68 -28.63 -26.24 -22.20
N THR A 69 -28.93 -26.03 -23.47
CA THR A 69 -29.22 -24.75 -24.09
C THR A 69 -30.35 -24.08 -23.33
N THR A 70 -30.03 -23.15 -22.45
CA THR A 70 -30.98 -22.14 -21.97
C THR A 70 -30.40 -20.79 -22.33
N THR A 71 -31.10 -20.12 -23.24
CA THR A 71 -30.87 -18.73 -23.64
C THR A 71 -31.04 -17.85 -22.41
N ALA A 72 -29.96 -17.66 -21.67
CA ALA A 72 -29.90 -16.69 -20.58
C ALA A 72 -29.94 -15.29 -21.18
N ASP A 73 -31.07 -14.64 -20.94
CA ASP A 73 -31.42 -13.30 -21.35
C ASP A 73 -30.29 -12.30 -21.02
N SER A 74 -29.65 -11.78 -22.07
CA SER A 74 -28.57 -10.79 -22.00
C SER A 74 -29.03 -9.42 -21.51
N SER A 75 -30.31 -9.28 -21.15
CA SER A 75 -30.91 -8.08 -20.59
C SER A 75 -30.46 -7.77 -19.15
N PHE A 76 -30.08 -8.78 -18.35
CA PHE A 76 -29.72 -8.59 -16.93
C PHE A 76 -28.31 -8.01 -16.71
N LEU A 77 -27.42 -8.13 -17.69
CA LEU A 77 -26.07 -7.55 -17.65
C LEU A 77 -26.04 -6.07 -18.09
N LYS A 78 -27.19 -5.51 -18.46
CA LYS A 78 -27.33 -4.18 -19.06
C LYS A 78 -27.96 -3.14 -18.12
N SER A 79 -27.93 -3.36 -16.81
CA SER A 79 -28.08 -2.27 -15.85
C SER A 79 -26.76 -1.49 -15.81
N SER A 80 -26.78 -0.22 -16.21
CA SER A 80 -25.64 0.70 -16.16
C SER A 80 -25.28 1.03 -14.71
N PHE A 81 -24.70 0.06 -14.02
CA PHE A 81 -24.16 0.24 -12.69
C PHE A 81 -23.03 1.26 -12.74
N GLN A 82 -23.01 2.26 -11.83
CA GLN A 82 -21.84 3.11 -11.61
C GLN A 82 -20.70 2.24 -11.05
N LYS A 83 -19.98 1.59 -11.96
CA LYS A 83 -18.83 0.74 -11.66
C LYS A 83 -17.57 1.59 -11.45
N ASN A 84 -17.57 2.78 -12.02
CA ASN A 84 -16.41 3.65 -12.06
C ASN A 84 -16.28 4.46 -10.77
N PHE A 85 -15.07 4.48 -10.26
CA PHE A 85 -14.61 5.42 -9.27
C PHE A 85 -14.06 6.66 -9.97
N TYR A 86 -14.28 7.83 -9.38
CA TYR A 86 -13.82 9.11 -9.88
C TYR A 86 -12.69 9.63 -9.00
N ARG A 87 -11.61 10.08 -9.63
CA ARG A 87 -10.45 10.64 -8.93
C ARG A 87 -10.80 12.00 -8.33
N LYS A 88 -10.46 12.21 -7.05
CA LYS A 88 -10.50 13.49 -6.36
C LYS A 88 -9.08 13.85 -5.89
N SER A 89 -8.60 15.00 -6.34
CA SER A 89 -7.26 15.51 -6.02
C SER A 89 -7.27 16.27 -4.69
N LEU A 90 -6.24 16.08 -3.88
CA LEU A 90 -6.04 16.76 -2.59
C LEU A 90 -5.24 18.07 -2.74
N TRP A 91 -5.42 18.80 -3.85
CA TRP A 91 -4.64 20.02 -4.15
C TRP A 91 -4.80 21.14 -3.11
N ASN A 92 -5.88 21.15 -2.34
CA ASN A 92 -6.11 22.08 -1.23
C ASN A 92 -5.24 21.77 0.02
N TYR A 93 -4.54 20.64 0.05
CA TYR A 93 -3.77 20.16 1.19
C TYR A 93 -2.29 20.11 0.82
N SER A 94 -1.55 21.16 1.15
CA SER A 94 -0.18 21.38 0.66
C SER A 94 0.80 20.24 0.94
N HIS A 95 0.60 19.52 2.05
CA HIS A 95 1.45 18.40 2.48
C HIS A 95 0.94 17.02 1.99
N ALA A 96 -0.24 16.94 1.37
CA ALA A 96 -0.76 15.69 0.83
C ALA A 96 -0.11 15.38 -0.52
N ARG A 97 1.14 14.91 -0.48
CA ARG A 97 1.98 14.68 -1.65
C ARG A 97 2.51 13.25 -1.69
N CYS A 98 2.69 12.72 -2.90
CA CYS A 98 3.38 11.47 -3.11
C CYS A 98 4.91 11.64 -2.96
N MET A 99 5.65 10.54 -2.99
CA MET A 99 7.11 10.54 -2.87
C MET A 99 7.86 11.34 -3.95
N ASP A 100 7.22 11.66 -5.07
CA ASP A 100 7.74 12.51 -6.15
C ASP A 100 7.18 13.94 -6.13
N ASP A 101 6.60 14.37 -5.01
CA ASP A 101 5.93 15.65 -4.78
C ASP A 101 4.66 15.90 -5.61
N SER A 102 4.21 14.94 -6.42
CA SER A 102 2.90 15.03 -7.09
C SER A 102 1.76 15.08 -6.05
N ILE A 103 0.68 15.77 -6.39
CA ILE A 103 -0.46 15.96 -5.47
C ILE A 103 -1.18 14.62 -5.29
N ALA A 104 -1.28 14.13 -4.05
CA ALA A 104 -1.98 12.90 -3.76
C ALA A 104 -3.47 13.00 -4.15
N SER A 105 -4.08 11.87 -4.47
CA SER A 105 -5.47 11.80 -4.87
C SER A 105 -6.09 10.52 -4.31
N TYR A 106 -7.39 10.53 -4.10
CA TYR A 106 -8.17 9.33 -3.80
C TYR A 106 -9.26 9.14 -4.86
N TYR A 107 -9.92 8.00 -4.82
CA TYR A 107 -11.01 7.63 -5.71
C TYR A 107 -12.30 7.50 -4.92
N ILE A 108 -13.39 8.08 -5.42
CA ILE A 108 -14.73 7.98 -4.83
C ILE A 108 -15.70 7.27 -5.78
N ARG A 109 -16.48 6.34 -5.22
CA ARG A 109 -17.68 5.79 -5.86
C ARG A 109 -18.84 5.92 -4.89
N LEU A 110 -19.90 6.62 -5.30
CA LEU A 110 -21.09 6.76 -4.46
C LEU A 110 -21.91 5.46 -4.43
N ALA A 111 -22.69 5.28 -3.37
CA ALA A 111 -23.59 4.14 -3.23
C ALA A 111 -24.64 4.14 -4.36
N ASN A 112 -25.01 2.94 -4.83
CA ASN A 112 -26.08 2.82 -5.82
C ASN A 112 -27.46 2.95 -5.15
N ASN A 113 -28.27 3.92 -5.59
CA ASN A 113 -29.61 4.20 -5.07
C ASN A 113 -30.75 3.51 -5.86
N ASN A 114 -30.45 2.57 -6.76
CA ASN A 114 -31.46 1.94 -7.64
C ASN A 114 -32.51 1.06 -6.92
N ASN A 115 -32.42 0.88 -5.61
CA ASN A 115 -33.49 0.28 -4.83
C ASN A 115 -34.21 1.42 -4.11
N ASN A 116 -35.53 1.53 -4.27
CA ASN A 116 -36.44 2.54 -3.68
C ASN A 116 -36.43 2.62 -2.13
N ASN A 117 -35.40 2.11 -1.48
CA ASN A 117 -35.08 2.27 -0.08
C ASN A 117 -34.18 3.50 0.09
N ASN A 118 -34.79 4.63 0.46
CA ASN A 118 -34.19 5.96 0.66
C ASN A 118 -33.09 6.05 1.75
N ASN A 119 -32.43 4.94 2.14
CA ASN A 119 -31.57 4.84 3.32
C ASN A 119 -30.12 4.37 3.05
N ASN A 120 -29.66 4.27 1.80
CA ASN A 120 -28.37 3.62 1.48
C ASN A 120 -27.16 4.55 1.29
N ASN A 121 -27.28 5.83 1.59
CA ASN A 121 -26.24 6.86 1.43
C ASN A 121 -25.47 7.20 2.72
N SER A 122 -25.76 6.51 3.84
CA SER A 122 -25.10 6.73 5.14
C SER A 122 -23.97 5.74 5.46
N TYR A 123 -23.68 4.77 4.59
CA TYR A 123 -22.64 3.77 4.82
C TYR A 123 -21.39 4.07 3.98
N TRP A 124 -20.22 4.04 4.62
CA TRP A 124 -18.96 4.38 4.00
C TRP A 124 -17.93 3.27 4.17
N LEU A 125 -17.19 2.97 3.12
CA LEU A 125 -16.02 2.10 3.14
C LEU A 125 -14.81 2.92 2.70
N ILE A 126 -13.82 3.06 3.57
CA ILE A 126 -12.56 3.73 3.28
C ILE A 126 -11.47 2.67 3.25
N TYR A 127 -10.86 2.49 2.09
CA TYR A 127 -9.87 1.46 1.81
C TYR A 127 -8.53 2.09 1.46
N PHE A 128 -7.50 1.78 2.23
CA PHE A 128 -6.12 2.19 1.96
C PHE A 128 -5.36 1.04 1.28
N ASP A 129 -4.79 1.33 0.11
CA ASP A 129 -4.01 0.33 -0.60
C ASP A 129 -2.63 0.11 0.04
N GLY A 130 -1.96 -0.95 -0.39
CA GLY A 130 -0.63 -1.33 0.08
C GLY A 130 0.40 -1.46 -1.03
N GLY A 131 1.52 -2.08 -0.67
CA GLY A 131 2.59 -2.38 -1.61
C GLY A 131 3.98 -2.13 -1.03
N TRP A 132 4.33 -2.77 0.10
CA TRP A 132 5.63 -2.61 0.76
C TRP A 132 5.94 -1.15 1.17
N PHE A 133 7.21 -0.82 1.34
CA PHE A 133 7.71 0.51 1.70
C PHE A 133 9.15 0.66 1.21
N CYS A 134 9.71 1.86 1.33
CA CYS A 134 11.15 2.08 1.24
C CYS A 134 11.63 2.81 2.51
N TYR A 135 12.89 2.61 2.89
CA TYR A 135 13.42 3.04 4.20
C TYR A 135 14.78 3.73 4.13
N SER A 136 15.39 3.78 2.95
CA SER A 136 16.68 4.39 2.68
C SER A 136 16.65 5.08 1.32
N LYS A 137 17.61 5.96 1.06
CA LYS A 137 17.73 6.63 -0.24
C LYS A 137 17.87 5.60 -1.37
N GLU A 138 18.67 4.57 -1.16
CA GLU A 138 18.93 3.49 -2.12
C GLU A 138 17.66 2.67 -2.36
N SER A 139 16.96 2.24 -1.31
CA SER A 139 15.71 1.47 -1.46
C SER A 139 14.60 2.30 -2.12
N CYS A 140 14.49 3.60 -1.80
CA CYS A 140 13.52 4.47 -2.45
C CYS A 140 13.88 4.75 -3.92
N ASN A 141 15.17 4.83 -4.26
CA ASN A 141 15.59 4.94 -5.66
C ASN A 141 15.26 3.66 -6.44
N LEU A 142 15.53 2.48 -5.88
CA LEU A 142 15.14 1.20 -6.50
C LEU A 142 13.61 1.13 -6.67
N ARG A 143 12.85 1.55 -5.65
CA ARG A 143 11.40 1.60 -5.74
C ARG A 143 10.91 2.53 -6.85
N ARG A 144 11.58 3.67 -7.07
CA ARG A 144 11.23 4.60 -8.16
C ARG A 144 11.44 3.96 -9.52
N LEU A 145 12.46 3.13 -9.67
CA LEU A 145 12.77 2.44 -10.92
C LEU A 145 11.84 1.25 -11.17
N TYR A 146 11.58 0.43 -10.15
CA TYR A 146 10.89 -0.85 -10.31
C TYR A 146 9.41 -0.84 -9.90
N SER A 147 8.96 0.19 -9.19
CA SER A 147 7.55 0.34 -8.75
C SER A 147 7.11 1.81 -8.75
N PRO A 148 7.28 2.55 -9.87
CA PRO A 148 7.02 3.99 -9.93
C PRO A 148 5.58 4.36 -9.56
N ASN A 149 4.60 3.49 -9.87
CA ASN A 149 3.18 3.73 -9.55
C ASN A 149 2.89 3.83 -8.03
N LEU A 150 3.82 3.37 -7.18
CA LEU A 150 3.70 3.49 -5.71
C LEU A 150 4.43 4.71 -5.15
N MET A 151 4.85 5.64 -6.02
CA MET A 151 5.62 6.84 -5.67
C MET A 151 5.06 8.12 -6.29
N THR A 152 4.08 8.02 -7.19
CA THR A 152 3.53 9.15 -7.95
C THR A 152 2.03 9.03 -8.14
N SER A 153 1.34 10.17 -8.22
CA SER A 153 -0.06 10.27 -8.64
C SER A 153 -0.23 10.65 -10.11
N ASN A 154 0.85 10.97 -10.83
CA ASN A 154 0.78 11.51 -12.20
C ASN A 154 0.18 10.53 -13.21
N ASN A 155 0.27 9.23 -12.94
CA ASN A 155 -0.25 8.16 -13.81
C ASN A 155 -1.70 7.74 -13.46
N LEU A 156 -2.33 8.41 -12.49
CA LEU A 156 -3.69 8.06 -12.07
C LEU A 156 -4.70 8.57 -13.10
N ASN A 157 -5.49 7.66 -13.67
CA ASN A 157 -6.59 8.02 -14.57
C ASN A 157 -7.70 8.77 -13.83
N GLU A 158 -8.44 9.63 -14.52
CA GLU A 158 -9.61 10.33 -13.94
C GLU A 158 -10.68 9.34 -13.44
N LYS A 159 -10.85 8.23 -14.15
CA LYS A 159 -11.79 7.16 -13.81
C LYS A 159 -11.04 5.85 -13.68
N ASN A 160 -11.46 5.03 -12.72
CA ASN A 160 -10.92 3.69 -12.55
C ASN A 160 -12.03 2.70 -12.13
N SER A 161 -11.81 1.41 -12.35
CA SER A 161 -12.75 0.35 -11.95
C SER A 161 -12.02 -0.66 -11.10
N PHE A 162 -12.33 -0.69 -9.81
CA PHE A 162 -11.78 -1.67 -8.87
C PHE A 162 -12.76 -2.85 -8.69
N ILE A 163 -12.23 -4.06 -8.65
CA ILE A 163 -12.97 -5.32 -8.45
C ILE A 163 -12.72 -5.90 -7.04
N GLY A 164 -13.22 -7.10 -6.75
CA GLY A 164 -13.02 -7.73 -5.44
C GLY A 164 -14.00 -7.18 -4.39
N ILE A 165 -13.50 -6.83 -3.20
CA ILE A 165 -14.33 -6.38 -2.07
C ILE A 165 -15.31 -5.27 -2.48
N PHE A 166 -14.90 -4.32 -3.31
CA PHE A 166 -15.72 -3.20 -3.75
C PHE A 166 -17.00 -3.60 -4.49
N SER A 167 -17.00 -4.79 -5.12
CA SER A 167 -18.16 -5.35 -5.81
C SER A 167 -19.21 -5.93 -4.85
N SER A 168 -18.82 -6.28 -3.63
CA SER A 168 -19.72 -6.75 -2.56
C SER A 168 -20.33 -5.59 -1.76
N PHE A 169 -19.72 -4.40 -1.82
CA PHE A 169 -20.15 -3.19 -1.10
C PHE A 169 -20.83 -2.16 -2.04
N LYS A 170 -21.73 -2.62 -2.92
CA LYS A 170 -22.42 -1.74 -3.90
C LYS A 170 -23.28 -0.66 -3.24
N GLN A 171 -23.84 -0.96 -2.07
CA GLN A 171 -24.66 -0.08 -1.25
C GLN A 171 -23.87 0.89 -0.35
N TYR A 172 -22.53 0.90 -0.45
CA TYR A 172 -21.67 1.82 0.30
C TYR A 172 -21.14 2.91 -0.63
N ASN A 173 -20.95 4.11 -0.08
CA ASN A 173 -20.00 5.05 -0.64
C ASN A 173 -18.59 4.50 -0.37
N ILE A 174 -17.76 4.40 -1.40
CA ILE A 174 -16.42 3.83 -1.28
C ILE A 174 -15.38 4.89 -1.61
N ILE A 175 -14.42 5.04 -0.69
CA ILE A 175 -13.16 5.73 -0.87
C ILE A 175 -12.06 4.69 -1.07
N TYR A 176 -11.37 4.73 -2.19
CA TYR A 176 -10.15 3.95 -2.42
C TYR A 176 -8.96 4.91 -2.46
N VAL A 177 -7.94 4.63 -1.67
CA VAL A 177 -6.77 5.49 -1.52
C VAL A 177 -5.54 4.77 -2.11
N PRO A 178 -5.06 5.18 -3.30
CA PRO A 178 -3.82 4.67 -3.86
C PRO A 178 -2.62 4.98 -2.97
N TYR A 179 -1.77 3.99 -2.74
CA TYR A 179 -0.58 4.14 -1.93
C TYR A 179 0.58 4.72 -2.74
N CYS A 180 0.93 5.99 -2.48
CA CYS A 180 2.03 6.67 -3.17
C CYS A 180 3.12 7.26 -2.25
N SER A 181 2.97 7.08 -0.93
CA SER A 181 3.87 7.66 0.08
C SER A 181 5.01 6.71 0.49
N SER A 182 4.92 5.42 0.17
CA SER A 182 5.99 4.42 0.41
C SER A 182 6.50 4.31 1.86
N ASP A 183 5.70 4.73 2.84
CA ASP A 183 6.07 4.94 4.24
C ASP A 183 5.09 4.32 5.25
N LEU A 184 4.34 3.30 4.84
CA LEU A 184 3.33 2.62 5.66
C LEU A 184 2.27 3.58 6.22
N TRP A 185 1.92 4.63 5.48
CA TRP A 185 0.96 5.67 5.87
C TRP A 185 1.36 6.46 7.13
N SER A 186 2.64 6.45 7.51
CA SER A 186 3.10 6.98 8.81
C SER A 186 3.89 8.29 8.73
N GLY A 187 4.36 8.69 7.55
CA GLY A 187 5.27 9.83 7.40
C GLY A 187 4.58 11.19 7.38
N SER A 188 5.26 12.21 7.93
CA SER A 188 4.96 13.63 7.76
C SER A 188 6.29 14.41 7.67
N SER A 189 7.05 14.18 6.60
CA SER A 189 8.44 14.65 6.46
C SER A 189 8.75 15.14 5.04
N ASN A 190 8.91 16.45 4.91
CA ASN A 190 9.39 17.09 3.67
C ASN A 190 10.81 16.63 3.28
N LYS A 191 11.64 16.23 4.26
CA LYS A 191 13.04 15.82 4.00
C LYS A 191 13.12 14.48 3.26
N THR A 192 12.22 13.56 3.60
CA THR A 192 12.17 12.22 3.02
C THR A 192 11.07 12.07 1.97
N HIS A 193 10.26 13.12 1.77
CA HIS A 193 9.04 13.13 0.95
C HIS A 193 8.01 12.06 1.38
N SER A 194 8.08 11.66 2.65
CA SER A 194 7.20 10.66 3.25
C SER A 194 6.04 11.38 3.91
N HIS A 195 4.87 11.32 3.27
CA HIS A 195 3.68 12.12 3.61
C HIS A 195 2.44 11.26 3.84
N GLY A 196 2.60 9.97 4.14
CA GLY A 196 1.49 9.05 4.35
C GLY A 196 0.48 9.51 5.40
N SER A 197 0.97 10.06 6.52
CA SER A 197 0.12 10.63 7.58
C SER A 197 -0.56 11.92 7.12
N ASP A 198 0.14 12.77 6.37
CA ASP A 198 -0.44 14.00 5.81
C ASP A 198 -1.57 13.70 4.81
N ILE A 199 -1.37 12.70 3.94
CA ILE A 199 -2.39 12.22 3.00
C ILE A 199 -3.60 11.67 3.76
N PHE A 200 -3.36 10.84 4.78
CA PHE A 200 -4.42 10.30 5.63
C PHE A 200 -5.28 11.43 6.21
N HIS A 201 -4.66 12.42 6.88
CA HIS A 201 -5.38 13.54 7.48
C HIS A 201 -6.12 14.38 6.44
N ALA A 202 -5.48 14.68 5.31
CA ALA A 202 -6.09 15.43 4.21
C ALA A 202 -7.36 14.78 3.65
N ILE A 203 -7.38 13.45 3.52
CA ILE A 203 -8.57 12.72 3.05
C ILE A 203 -9.72 12.89 4.04
N PHE A 204 -9.47 12.72 5.34
CA PHE A 204 -10.54 12.88 6.33
C PHE A 204 -11.00 14.33 6.44
N ASP A 205 -10.12 15.31 6.28
CA ASP A 205 -10.51 16.72 6.26
C ASP A 205 -11.32 17.08 5.00
N ASP A 206 -11.00 16.50 3.85
CA ASP A 206 -11.78 16.66 2.61
C ASP A 206 -13.11 15.92 2.64
N LEU A 207 -13.21 14.82 3.40
CA LEU A 207 -14.47 14.13 3.64
C LEU A 207 -15.36 14.87 4.65
N LYS A 208 -14.80 15.54 5.66
CA LYS A 208 -15.58 16.32 6.63
C LYS A 208 -16.41 17.42 5.99
N ILE A 209 -16.01 17.97 4.84
CA ILE A 209 -16.79 18.97 4.11
C ILE A 209 -17.92 18.36 3.25
N ASP A 210 -17.92 17.05 3.03
CA ASP A 210 -18.96 16.35 2.28
C ASP A 210 -20.21 16.14 3.14
N LYS A 211 -21.34 16.71 2.71
CA LYS A 211 -22.63 16.64 3.45
C LYS A 211 -23.19 15.22 3.59
N ASN A 212 -22.84 14.29 2.69
CA ASN A 212 -23.23 12.89 2.80
C ASN A 212 -22.33 12.16 3.81
N PHE A 213 -21.05 12.50 3.85
CA PHE A 213 -20.12 11.95 4.84
C PHE A 213 -20.45 12.40 6.27
N GLN A 214 -20.85 13.66 6.46
CA GLN A 214 -21.33 14.17 7.75
C GLN A 214 -22.57 13.42 8.29
N LYS A 215 -23.33 12.76 7.41
CA LYS A 215 -24.50 11.94 7.76
C LYS A 215 -24.18 10.44 7.80
N ALA A 216 -22.90 10.09 7.82
CA ALA A 216 -22.46 8.71 7.92
C ALA A 216 -22.96 8.10 9.24
N LYS A 217 -23.59 6.93 9.15
CA LYS A 217 -24.02 6.13 10.31
C LYS A 217 -22.98 5.07 10.66
N GLN A 218 -22.19 4.66 9.67
CA GLN A 218 -21.12 3.68 9.83
C GLN A 218 -20.02 3.97 8.82
N ILE A 219 -18.79 3.88 9.30
CA ILE A 219 -17.59 3.93 8.48
C ILE A 219 -16.84 2.63 8.71
N ILE A 220 -16.64 1.86 7.66
CA ILE A 220 -15.70 0.74 7.64
C ILE A 220 -14.37 1.32 7.17
N PHE A 221 -13.38 1.31 8.05
CA PHE A 221 -12.01 1.67 7.72
C PHE A 221 -11.17 0.39 7.61
N THR A 222 -10.51 0.22 6.48
CA THR A 222 -9.76 -1.01 6.17
C THR A 222 -8.64 -0.72 5.16
N GLY A 223 -7.82 -1.73 4.90
CA GLY A 223 -6.78 -1.67 3.88
C GLY A 223 -6.16 -3.03 3.64
N PHE A 224 -5.17 -3.05 2.74
CA PHE A 224 -4.45 -4.27 2.37
C PHE A 224 -2.95 -4.08 2.53
N SER A 225 -2.27 -5.11 3.05
CA SER A 225 -0.83 -5.11 3.26
C SER A 225 -0.40 -3.88 4.08
N ALA A 226 0.46 -3.01 3.54
CA ALA A 226 0.88 -1.77 4.20
C ALA A 226 -0.28 -0.81 4.57
N GLY A 227 -1.44 -0.91 3.92
CA GLY A 227 -2.61 -0.09 4.22
C GLY A 227 -3.51 -0.61 5.34
N GLY A 228 -3.28 -1.83 5.84
CA GLY A 228 -4.00 -2.41 6.97
C GLY A 228 -3.28 -2.13 8.29
#